data_AF-A0A964MWH3-F1
#
_entry.id   AF-A0A964MWH3-F1
#
_cell.length_a   1.000
_cell.length_b   1.000
_cell.length_c   1.000
_cell.angle_alpha   90.00
_cell.angle_beta   90.00
_cell.angle_gamma   90.00
#
_symmetry.space_group_name_H-M   'P 1'
#
loop_
_entity.id
_entity.type
_entity.pdbx_description
1 polymer ?
#
loop_
_entity_poly.entity_id
_entity_poly.type
_entity_poly.pdbx_seq_one_letter_code
_entity_poly.pdbx_strand_id
1 'polypeptide(L)'
;MPADNKSDLSFLPLTPFAFQVLLALADGARHGYAIIKEVEERSGGSVRLRTGTLYTLLQRLMKQELIAEPGLASVELTPGLLDPRTPISGGDAPGPAARADSRRRYYQLTILGDAVLRAEAQRLEVLIGDARRKHVLSDAGGV
;
A
#
# COMPACT_ATOMS: atom_id res chain seq x y z
N MET A 1 27.55 2.42 16.52
CA MET A 1 26.53 3.49 16.44
C MET A 1 25.17 2.79 16.37
N PRO A 2 24.35 2.79 17.43
CA PRO A 2 23.01 2.22 17.35
C PRO A 2 22.18 3.16 16.47
N ALA A 3 21.54 2.60 15.44
CA ALA A 3 20.62 3.37 14.61
C ALA A 3 19.56 4.00 15.51
N ASP A 4 19.36 5.31 15.38
CA ASP A 4 18.35 6.07 16.08
C ASP A 4 16.97 5.50 15.73
N ASN A 5 16.55 4.56 16.57
CA ASN A 5 15.34 3.78 16.52
C ASN A 5 14.16 4.74 16.70
N LYS A 6 13.61 5.28 15.61
CA LYS A 6 12.16 5.50 15.56
C LYS A 6 11.54 4.12 15.69
N SER A 7 11.47 3.67 16.95
CA SER A 7 11.08 2.33 17.34
C SER A 7 9.82 1.99 16.59
N ASP A 8 9.75 0.86 15.91
CA ASP A 8 8.55 0.44 15.16
C ASP A 8 7.27 0.57 16.03
N LEU A 9 7.44 0.43 17.35
CA LEU A 9 6.45 0.66 18.40
C LEU A 9 5.88 2.09 18.49
N SER A 10 6.58 3.13 18.04
CA SER A 10 6.12 4.52 18.03
C SER A 10 4.98 4.78 17.06
N PHE A 11 4.76 3.86 16.11
CA PHE A 11 3.63 3.89 15.19
C PHE A 11 2.41 3.13 15.73
N LEU A 12 2.53 2.47 16.89
CA LEU A 12 1.48 1.63 17.44
C LEU A 12 0.63 2.38 18.48
N PRO A 13 -0.68 2.11 18.56
CA PRO A 13 -1.43 1.21 17.68
C PRO A 13 -1.64 1.84 16.29
N LEU A 14 -1.56 1.01 15.24
CA LEU A 14 -1.93 1.48 13.92
C LEU A 14 -3.44 1.75 13.86
N THR A 15 -3.83 2.78 13.11
CA THR A 15 -5.26 2.96 12.78
C THR A 15 -5.75 1.76 11.97
N PRO A 16 -7.01 1.31 12.12
CA PRO A 16 -7.52 0.13 11.40
C PRO A 16 -7.28 0.19 9.89
N PHE A 17 -7.50 1.34 9.27
CA PHE A 17 -7.26 1.53 7.83
C PHE A 17 -5.77 1.46 7.46
N ALA A 18 -4.87 1.98 8.29
CA ALA A 18 -3.42 1.87 8.05
C ALA A 18 -2.98 0.41 8.10
N PHE A 19 -3.44 -0.35 9.10
CA PHE A 19 -3.16 -1.78 9.19
C PHE A 19 -3.67 -2.53 7.96
N GLN A 20 -4.91 -2.30 7.52
CA GLN A 20 -5.48 -2.93 6.32
C GLN A 20 -4.67 -2.63 5.06
N VAL A 21 -4.24 -1.38 4.87
CA VAL A 21 -3.41 -1.00 3.72
C VAL A 21 -2.02 -1.64 3.77
N LEU A 22 -1.32 -1.58 4.91
CA LEU A 22 -0.01 -2.22 5.04
C LEU A 22 -0.10 -3.73 4.85
N LEU A 23 -1.16 -4.35 5.38
CA LEU A 23 -1.39 -5.78 5.26
C LEU A 23 -1.72 -6.20 3.83
N ALA A 24 -2.42 -5.38 3.05
CA ALA A 24 -2.61 -5.61 1.62
C ALA A 24 -1.27 -5.57 0.85
N LEU A 25 -0.32 -4.75 1.30
CA LEU A 25 1.01 -4.64 0.69
C LEU A 25 2.01 -5.72 1.15
N ALA A 26 1.61 -6.62 2.05
CA ALA A 26 2.49 -7.64 2.62
C ALA A 26 2.97 -8.67 1.57
N ASP A 27 2.14 -8.98 0.58
CA ASP A 27 2.48 -9.95 -0.48
C ASP A 27 3.22 -9.32 -1.67
N GLY A 28 3.44 -8.00 -1.65
CA GLY A 28 4.18 -7.29 -2.70
C GLY A 28 3.57 -5.95 -3.10
N ALA A 29 4.15 -5.35 -4.14
CA ALA A 29 3.75 -4.04 -4.62
C ALA A 29 2.36 -4.06 -5.26
N ARG A 30 1.48 -3.13 -4.87
CA ARG A 30 0.11 -3.03 -5.40
C ARG A 30 -0.25 -1.61 -5.79
N HIS A 31 -1.07 -1.47 -6.82
CA HIS A 31 -1.64 -0.19 -7.20
C HIS A 31 -2.83 0.16 -6.30
N GLY A 32 -3.15 1.46 -6.17
CA GLY A 32 -4.20 1.94 -5.26
C GLY A 32 -5.55 1.22 -5.37
N TYR A 33 -6.03 0.93 -6.59
CA TYR A 33 -7.27 0.18 -6.78
C TYR A 33 -7.20 -1.28 -6.31
N ALA A 34 -6.06 -1.96 -6.46
CA ALA A 34 -5.89 -3.33 -5.98
C ALA A 34 -5.94 -3.38 -4.45
N ILE A 35 -5.37 -2.37 -3.79
CA ILE A 35 -5.46 -2.22 -2.33
C ILE A 35 -6.93 -2.08 -1.89
N ILE A 36 -7.73 -1.25 -2.58
CA ILE A 36 -9.17 -1.10 -2.26
C ILE A 36 -9.89 -2.44 -2.39
N LYS A 37 -9.70 -3.12 -3.53
CA LYS A 37 -10.40 -4.38 -3.83
C LYS A 37 -10.05 -5.46 -2.81
N GLU A 38 -8.77 -5.60 -2.49
CA GLU A 38 -8.30 -6.59 -1.53
C GLU A 38 -8.79 -6.33 -0.11
N VAL A 39 -8.79 -5.07 0.34
CA VAL A 39 -9.33 -4.72 1.67
C VAL A 39 -10.83 -5.01 1.73
N GLU A 40 -11.57 -4.73 0.66
CA GLU A 40 -13.00 -5.06 0.59
C GLU A 40 -13.23 -6.58 0.61
N GLU A 41 -12.48 -7.34 -0.19
CA GLU A 41 -12.57 -8.80 -0.26
C GLU A 41 -12.23 -9.46 1.09
N ARG A 42 -11.11 -9.09 1.71
CA ARG A 42 -10.63 -9.70 2.96
C ARG A 42 -11.48 -9.35 4.17
N SER A 43 -12.15 -8.19 4.15
CA SER A 43 -13.05 -7.78 5.22
C SER A 43 -14.49 -8.27 5.04
N GLY A 44 -14.77 -9.05 3.98
CA GLY A 44 -16.13 -9.46 3.63
C GLY A 44 -17.05 -8.26 3.36
N GLY A 45 -16.50 -7.16 2.85
CA GLY A 45 -17.21 -5.90 2.61
C GLY A 45 -17.41 -5.01 3.86
N SER A 46 -16.98 -5.44 5.04
CA SER A 46 -17.14 -4.67 6.28
C SER A 46 -16.27 -3.41 6.33
N VAL A 47 -15.18 -3.39 5.57
CA VAL A 47 -14.27 -2.24 5.44
C VAL A 47 -14.27 -1.78 3.99
N ARG A 48 -14.75 -0.55 3.76
CA ARG A 48 -14.75 0.09 2.43
C ARG A 48 -13.86 1.32 2.41
N LEU A 49 -12.77 1.24 1.65
CA LEU A 49 -11.87 2.37 1.41
C LEU A 49 -12.39 3.19 0.23
N ARG A 50 -12.93 4.38 0.50
CA ARG A 50 -13.22 5.34 -0.56
C ARG A 50 -11.91 5.83 -1.18
N THR A 51 -11.92 6.07 -2.50
CA THR A 51 -10.76 6.52 -3.27
C THR A 51 -10.04 7.71 -2.63
N GLY A 52 -10.78 8.75 -2.21
CA GLY A 52 -10.19 9.92 -1.55
C GLY A 52 -9.55 9.61 -0.19
N THR A 53 -10.14 8.71 0.59
CA THR A 53 -9.60 8.28 1.89
C THR A 53 -8.32 7.47 1.71
N LEU A 54 -8.28 6.58 0.72
CA LEU A 54 -7.10 5.79 0.41
C LEU A 54 -5.92 6.71 0.05
N TYR A 55 -6.09 7.65 -0.88
CA TYR A 55 -4.95 8.46 -1.33
C TYR A 55 -4.39 9.36 -0.24
N THR A 56 -5.24 9.94 0.62
CA THR A 56 -4.77 10.69 1.80
C THR A 56 -4.00 9.79 2.77
N LEU A 57 -4.46 8.55 2.97
CA LEU A 57 -3.78 7.59 3.82
C LEU A 57 -2.44 7.15 3.23
N LEU A 58 -2.37 6.87 1.92
CA LEU A 58 -1.14 6.53 1.22
C LEU A 58 -0.11 7.67 1.32
N GLN A 59 -0.53 8.92 1.12
CA GLN A 59 0.35 10.09 1.31
C GLN A 59 0.90 10.18 2.73
N ARG A 60 0.07 9.92 3.74
CA ARG A 60 0.50 9.90 5.14
C ARG A 60 1.51 8.79 5.40
N LEU A 61 1.24 7.57 4.92
CA LEU A 61 2.13 6.42 5.10
C LEU A 61 3.46 6.60 4.37
N MET A 62 3.47 7.24 3.19
CA MET A 62 4.70 7.63 2.49
C MET A 62 5.49 8.68 3.28
N LYS A 63 4.83 9.70 3.83
CA LYS A 63 5.48 10.71 4.69
C LYS A 63 6.09 10.11 5.96
N GLN A 64 5.52 9.00 6.44
CA GLN A 64 6.01 8.23 7.57
C GLN A 64 7.05 7.16 7.17
N GLU A 65 7.40 7.09 5.89
CA GLU A 65 8.35 6.12 5.33
C GLU A 65 7.94 4.65 5.54
N LEU A 66 6.66 4.38 5.78
CA LEU A 66 6.13 3.02 5.94
C LEU A 66 5.86 2.35 4.59
N ILE A 67 5.61 3.14 3.55
CA ILE A 67 5.45 2.67 2.17
C ILE A 67 6.25 3.54 1.22
N ALA A 68 6.59 2.99 0.06
CA ALA A 68 7.28 3.69 -1.02
C ALA A 68 6.67 3.35 -2.39
N GLU A 69 6.90 4.21 -3.39
CA GLU A 69 6.59 3.90 -4.78
C GLU A 69 7.81 3.18 -5.41
N PRO A 70 7.68 1.94 -5.91
CA PRO A 70 8.78 1.27 -6.58
C PRO A 70 9.10 2.01 -7.89
N GLY A 71 10.28 2.63 -7.97
CA GLY A 71 10.88 2.97 -9.27
C GLY A 71 10.64 4.36 -9.85
N LEU A 72 10.82 5.45 -9.08
CA LEU A 72 11.35 6.70 -9.70
C LEU A 72 12.82 6.55 -10.14
N ALA A 73 13.44 5.40 -9.90
CA ALA A 73 14.72 5.00 -10.48
C ALA A 73 14.51 4.16 -11.75
N SER A 74 13.86 4.73 -12.78
CA SER A 74 13.89 4.30 -14.20
C SER A 74 13.00 5.24 -15.04
N VAL A 75 13.32 6.52 -15.05
CA VAL A 75 13.13 7.31 -16.27
C VAL A 75 14.46 8.01 -16.49
N GLU A 76 15.38 7.33 -17.17
CA GLU A 76 16.39 8.06 -17.91
C GLU A 76 15.63 9.03 -18.82
N LEU A 77 15.77 10.33 -18.56
CA LEU A 77 15.50 11.31 -19.58
C LEU A 77 16.41 10.95 -20.75
N THR A 78 15.89 10.34 -21.82
CA THR A 78 16.65 10.23 -23.08
C THR A 78 16.70 11.65 -23.66
N PRO A 79 17.83 12.38 -23.61
CA PRO A 79 17.92 13.68 -24.24
C PRO A 79 18.26 13.43 -25.70
N GLY A 80 17.27 13.58 -26.58
CA GLY A 80 17.50 13.75 -28.02
C GLY A 80 17.53 12.47 -28.85
N LEU A 81 16.45 12.26 -29.61
CA LEU A 81 16.57 11.85 -31.00
C LEU A 81 15.35 12.37 -31.77
N LEU A 82 15.49 13.56 -32.34
CA LEU A 82 14.64 14.03 -33.43
C LEU A 82 15.16 13.38 -34.72
N ASP A 83 14.58 12.23 -35.08
CA ASP A 83 14.86 11.56 -36.35
C ASP A 83 13.95 12.17 -37.45
N PRO A 84 14.48 12.90 -38.44
CA PRO A 84 13.67 13.65 -39.41
C PRO A 84 13.09 12.79 -40.55
N ARG A 85 12.92 11.48 -40.37
CA ARG A 85 12.47 10.56 -41.43
C ARG A 85 11.34 9.59 -41.07
N THR A 86 10.55 9.88 -40.04
CA THR A 86 9.33 9.10 -39.79
C THR A 86 8.23 9.50 -40.79
N PRO A 87 7.71 8.57 -41.62
CA PRO A 87 6.57 8.86 -42.48
C PRO A 87 5.33 9.11 -41.61
N ILE A 88 4.62 10.19 -41.89
CA ILE A 88 3.29 10.47 -41.33
C ILE A 88 2.28 9.53 -42.01
N SER A 89 2.13 8.31 -41.48
CA SER A 89 0.96 7.47 -41.78
C SER A 89 -0.14 7.80 -40.77
N GLY A 90 -1.25 8.33 -41.29
CA GLY A 90 -2.48 8.52 -40.52
C GLY A 90 -3.11 7.18 -40.11
N GLY A 91 -3.78 7.19 -38.96
CA GLY A 91 -4.56 6.07 -38.43
C GLY A 91 -4.33 5.89 -36.93
N ASP A 92 -5.30 6.32 -36.13
CA ASP A 92 -5.39 6.16 -34.67
C ASP A 92 -4.17 6.60 -33.84
N ALA A 93 -4.09 7.91 -33.60
CA ALA A 93 -3.51 8.37 -32.34
C ALA A 93 -4.36 7.78 -31.20
N PRO A 94 -3.79 7.06 -30.22
CA PRO A 94 -4.55 6.66 -29.06
C PRO A 94 -5.07 7.95 -28.39
N GLY A 95 -6.39 8.03 -28.25
CA GLY A 95 -7.07 9.21 -27.73
C GLY A 95 -6.51 9.64 -26.36
N PRO A 96 -6.83 10.86 -25.90
CA PRO A 96 -6.28 11.44 -24.65
C PRO A 96 -6.47 10.57 -23.39
N ALA A 97 -7.34 9.57 -23.43
CA ALA A 97 -7.52 8.56 -22.40
C ALA A 97 -6.28 7.64 -22.20
N ALA A 98 -5.51 7.34 -23.24
CA ALA A 98 -4.33 6.47 -23.12
C ALA A 98 -3.14 7.17 -22.43
N ARG A 99 -3.06 8.50 -22.51
CA ARG A 99 -2.08 9.29 -21.74
C ARG A 99 -2.46 9.42 -20.26
N ALA A 100 -3.74 9.26 -19.92
CA ALA A 100 -4.22 9.29 -18.54
C ALA A 100 -3.93 7.98 -17.77
N ASP A 101 -3.71 6.87 -18.47
CA ASP A 101 -3.43 5.55 -17.87
C ASP A 101 -1.97 5.42 -17.36
N SER A 102 -1.10 6.38 -17.68
CA SER A 102 0.34 6.40 -17.38
C SER A 102 0.70 6.76 -15.92
N ARG A 103 -0.21 6.63 -14.95
CA ARG A 103 0.08 6.95 -13.52
C ARG A 103 -0.55 5.98 -12.51
N ARG A 104 -0.67 4.68 -12.83
CA ARG A 104 -1.02 3.69 -11.80
C ARG A 104 0.15 3.58 -10.83
N ARG A 105 0.18 4.48 -9.83
CA ARG A 105 1.18 4.48 -8.77
C ARG A 105 1.07 3.16 -8.02
N TYR A 106 2.17 2.42 -8.01
CA TYR A 106 2.34 1.24 -7.18
C TYR A 106 2.90 1.67 -5.84
N TYR A 107 2.53 0.92 -4.81
CA TYR A 107 3.00 1.12 -3.45
C TYR A 107 3.54 -0.21 -2.94
N GLN A 108 4.63 -0.16 -2.18
CA GLN A 108 5.24 -1.32 -1.53
C GLN A 108 5.61 -0.96 -0.09
N LEU A 109 5.68 -1.97 0.78
CA LEU A 109 6.22 -1.79 2.14
C LEU A 109 7.70 -1.42 2.07
N THR A 110 8.12 -0.54 2.95
CA THR A 110 9.56 -0.35 3.27
C THR A 110 9.99 -1.36 4.35
N ILE A 111 11.29 -1.40 4.66
CA ILE A 111 11.79 -2.19 5.80
C ILE A 111 11.11 -1.74 7.11
N LEU A 112 10.97 -0.43 7.32
CA LEU A 112 10.27 0.13 8.48
C LEU A 112 8.78 -0.26 8.47
N GLY A 113 8.12 -0.18 7.31
CA GLY A 113 6.71 -0.55 7.16
C GLY A 113 6.43 -2.02 7.48
N ASP A 114 7.29 -2.92 7.02
CA ASP A 114 7.20 -4.35 7.35
C ASP A 114 7.40 -4.59 8.86
N ALA A 115 8.40 -3.95 9.46
CA ALA A 115 8.65 -4.07 10.90
C ALA A 115 7.47 -3.55 11.75
N VAL A 116 6.91 -2.39 11.38
CA VAL A 116 5.70 -1.82 12.02
C VAL A 116 4.48 -2.70 11.83
N LEU A 117 4.26 -3.28 10.64
CA LEU A 117 3.16 -4.21 10.38
C LEU A 117 3.27 -5.46 11.26
N ARG A 118 4.46 -6.05 11.37
CA ARG A 118 4.72 -7.20 12.25
C ARG A 118 4.47 -6.86 13.72
N ALA A 119 4.95 -5.71 14.17
CA ALA A 119 4.78 -5.28 15.56
C ALA A 119 3.29 -5.06 15.90
N GLU A 120 2.50 -4.48 15.00
CA GLU A 120 1.05 -4.37 15.20
C GLU A 120 0.37 -5.74 15.21
N ALA A 121 0.74 -6.65 14.32
CA ALA A 121 0.17 -8.00 14.28
C ALA A 121 0.42 -8.76 15.60
N GLN A 122 1.65 -8.69 16.14
CA GLN A 122 2.00 -9.26 17.44
C GLN A 122 1.18 -8.63 18.57
N ARG A 123 1.01 -7.30 18.56
CA ARG A 123 0.18 -6.59 19.55
C ARG A 123 -1.27 -7.08 19.51
N LEU A 124 -1.84 -7.29 18.32
CA LEU A 124 -3.20 -7.80 18.14
C LEU A 124 -3.32 -9.26 18.63
N GLU A 125 -2.31 -10.09 18.38
CA GLU A 125 -2.26 -11.47 18.88
C GLU A 125 -2.29 -11.53 20.40
N VAL A 126 -1.51 -10.67 21.08
CA VAL A 126 -1.53 -10.55 22.55
C VAL A 126 -2.93 -10.18 23.06
N LEU A 127 -3.59 -9.21 22.42
CA LEU A 127 -4.94 -8.79 22.80
C LEU A 127 -5.98 -9.90 22.59
N ILE A 128 -5.87 -10.67 21.51
CA ILE A 128 -6.72 -11.83 21.26
C ILE A 128 -6.49 -12.89 22.35
N GLY A 129 -5.23 -13.14 22.72
CA GLY A 129 -4.87 -14.05 23.81
C GLY A 129 -5.50 -13.64 25.14
N ASP A 130 -5.44 -12.35 25.49
CA ASP A 130 -6.09 -11.81 26.68
C ASP A 130 -7.62 -11.94 26.64
N ALA A 131 -8.25 -11.66 25.50
CA ALA A 131 -9.68 -11.78 25.31
C ALA A 131 -10.16 -13.24 25.44
N ARG A 132 -9.40 -14.19 24.91
CA ARG A 132 -9.67 -15.64 25.05
C ARG A 132 -9.51 -16.10 26.49
N ARG A 133 -8.43 -15.70 27.18
CA ARG A 133 -8.21 -15.99 28.62
C ARG A 133 -9.34 -15.48 29.51
N LYS A 134 -9.97 -14.38 29.12
CA LYS A 134 -11.12 -13.78 29.81
C LYS A 134 -12.48 -14.28 29.30
N HIS A 135 -12.50 -15.26 28.40
CA HIS A 135 -13.71 -15.82 27.79
C HIS A 135 -14.59 -14.78 27.06
N VAL A 136 -14.01 -13.67 26.58
CA VAL A 136 -14.71 -12.66 25.76
C VAL A 136 -14.84 -13.16 24.30
N LEU A 137 -13.83 -13.86 23.80
CA LEU A 137 -13.84 -14.54 22.52
C LEU A 137 -13.80 -16.05 22.76
N SER A 138 -14.65 -16.81 22.07
CA SER A 138 -14.55 -18.27 22.02
C SER A 138 -13.45 -18.68 21.04
N ASP A 139 -12.89 -19.89 21.20
CA ASP A 139 -11.86 -20.45 20.29
C ASP A 139 -12.40 -20.82 18.89
N ALA A 140 -13.58 -20.33 18.50
CA ALA A 140 -14.30 -20.75 17.31
C ALA A 140 -13.81 -20.06 16.03
N GLY A 141 -12.74 -20.61 15.45
CA GLY A 141 -12.50 -20.58 14.01
C GLY A 141 -13.19 -21.77 13.34
N GLY A 142 -14.52 -21.76 13.28
CA GLY A 142 -15.31 -22.84 12.66
C GLY A 142 -16.58 -22.32 12.01
N VAL A 143 -16.47 -21.96 10.73
CA VAL A 143 -17.54 -22.04 9.73
C VAL A 143 -16.92 -22.39 8.39
#